data_AF-A0A7S2VEU7-F1
#
_entry.id   AF-A0A7S2VEU7-F1
#
_cell.length_a   1.000
_cell.length_b   1.000
_cell.length_c   1.000
_cell.angle_alpha   90.00
_cell.angle_beta   90.00
_cell.angle_gamma   90.00
#
_symmetry.space_group_name_H-M   'P 1'
#
loop_
_entity.id
_entity.type
_entity.pdbx_description
1 polymer ?
#
loop_
_entity_poly.entity_id
_entity_poly.type
_entity_poly.pdbx_seq_one_letter_code
_entity_poly.pdbx_strand_id
1 'polypeptide(L)'
;GRPNLKPTAYSYTVLITAWSRVAWADEAPQRVSDLLEEMMQDKDIQMSGRPFTAALLVYSRSKIEGKAVQALNTLKQMKEIASQGQPLVLPNIQTYHAALDCCA
;
A
#
# COMPACT_ATOMS: atom_id res chain seq x y z
N GLY A 1 25.04 -7.62 -8.42
CA GLY A 1 24.15 -7.29 -7.28
C GLY A 1 24.36 -8.31 -6.18
N ARG A 2 24.13 -7.98 -4.91
CA ARG A 2 24.23 -8.94 -3.79
C ARG A 2 22.97 -9.82 -3.77
N PRO A 3 23.04 -11.10 -4.14
CA PRO A 3 21.85 -11.95 -4.35
C PRO A 3 21.09 -12.31 -3.06
N ASN A 4 21.61 -11.94 -1.89
CA ASN A 4 21.06 -12.33 -0.58
C ASN A 4 20.46 -11.17 0.22
N LEU A 5 20.21 -10.01 -0.41
CA LEU A 5 19.55 -8.88 0.24
C LEU A 5 18.03 -9.05 0.17
N LYS A 6 17.42 -9.45 1.28
CA LYS A 6 15.96 -9.50 1.42
C LYS A 6 15.38 -8.07 1.36
N PRO A 7 14.24 -7.86 0.69
CA PRO A 7 13.50 -6.61 0.76
C PRO A 7 13.12 -6.25 2.20
N THR A 8 13.02 -4.96 2.49
CA THR A 8 12.52 -4.46 3.77
C THR A 8 11.24 -3.67 3.56
N ALA A 9 10.49 -3.38 4.63
CA ALA A 9 9.34 -2.46 4.56
C ALA A 9 9.72 -1.11 3.91
N TYR A 10 10.95 -0.63 4.12
CA TYR A 10 11.46 0.57 3.47
C TYR A 10 11.60 0.38 1.95
N SER A 11 12.17 -0.73 1.50
CA SER A 11 12.31 -1.06 0.07
C SER A 11 10.96 -1.07 -0.65
N TYR A 12 9.95 -1.74 -0.06
CA TYR A 12 8.57 -1.72 -0.58
C TYR A 12 7.96 -0.33 -0.58
N THR A 13 8.15 0.44 0.51
CA THR A 13 7.67 1.82 0.60
C THR A 13 8.21 2.67 -0.54
N VAL A 14 9.51 2.57 -0.83
CA VAL A 14 10.15 3.32 -1.92
C VAL A 14 9.55 2.94 -3.27
N LEU A 15 9.39 1.63 -3.53
CA LEU A 15 8.86 1.15 -4.80
C LEU A 15 7.40 1.55 -5.01
N ILE A 16 6.53 1.38 -4.01
CA ILE A 16 5.12 1.80 -4.08
C ILE A 16 5.01 3.33 -4.20
N THR A 17 5.88 4.08 -3.53
CA THR A 17 5.93 5.55 -3.67
C THR A 17 6.40 5.97 -5.07
N ALA A 18 7.27 5.19 -5.72
CA ALA A 18 7.62 5.44 -7.12
C ALA A 18 6.39 5.23 -8.03
N TRP A 19 5.65 4.14 -7.84
CA TRP A 19 4.39 3.89 -8.56
C TRP A 19 3.35 4.98 -8.35
N SER A 20 3.25 5.57 -7.16
CA SER A 20 2.28 6.67 -6.89
C SER A 20 2.56 7.95 -7.69
N ARG A 21 3.79 8.14 -8.19
CA ARG A 21 4.18 9.24 -9.08
C ARG A 21 3.81 8.99 -10.54
N VAL A 22 3.67 7.72 -10.92
CA VAL A 22 3.29 7.28 -12.27
C VAL A 22 1.93 6.57 -12.26
N ALA A 23 1.04 6.95 -11.34
CA ALA A 23 -0.27 6.33 -11.15
C ALA A 23 -1.22 6.44 -12.36
N TRP A 24 -0.85 7.24 -13.36
CA TRP A 24 -1.52 7.33 -14.66
C TRP A 24 -1.24 6.12 -15.56
N ALA A 25 -0.23 5.30 -15.26
CA ALA A 25 0.05 4.06 -15.98
C ALA A 25 -0.97 2.99 -15.59
N ASP A 26 -1.53 2.30 -16.58
CA ASP A 26 -2.61 1.31 -16.38
C ASP A 26 -2.18 0.14 -15.49
N GLU A 27 -0.89 -0.21 -15.49
CA GLU A 27 -0.32 -1.29 -14.68
C GLU A 27 -0.04 -0.90 -13.23
N ALA A 28 0.00 0.40 -12.89
CA ALA A 28 0.43 0.86 -11.57
C ALA A 28 -0.43 0.29 -10.42
N PRO A 29 -1.77 0.23 -10.51
CA PRO A 29 -2.60 -0.32 -9.44
C PRO A 29 -2.36 -1.81 -9.20
N GLN A 30 -2.22 -2.59 -10.26
CA GLN A 30 -1.95 -4.02 -10.15
C GLN A 30 -0.58 -4.25 -9.52
N ARG A 31 0.45 -3.56 -10.02
CA ARG A 31 1.83 -3.66 -9.47
C ARG A 31 1.88 -3.32 -7.99
N VAL A 32 1.14 -2.31 -7.57
CA VAL A 32 1.10 -1.89 -6.17
C VAL A 32 0.37 -2.90 -5.30
N SER A 33 -0.71 -3.51 -5.80
CA SER A 33 -1.41 -4.60 -5.12
C SER A 33 -0.48 -5.80 -4.91
N ASP A 34 0.22 -6.23 -5.97
CA ASP A 34 1.15 -7.36 -5.91
C ASP A 34 2.27 -7.12 -4.89
N LEU A 35 2.85 -5.91 -4.87
CA LEU A 35 3.91 -5.54 -3.93
C LEU A 35 3.43 -5.48 -2.47
N LEU A 36 2.20 -5.04 -2.24
CA LEU A 36 1.62 -5.08 -0.90
C LEU A 36 1.39 -6.53 -0.45
N GLU A 37 0.91 -7.39 -1.33
CA GLU A 37 0.72 -8.81 -1.03
C GLU A 37 2.04 -9.51 -0.72
N GLU A 38 3.08 -9.27 -1.53
CA GLU A 38 4.43 -9.80 -1.29
C GLU A 38 4.97 -9.35 0.08
N MET A 39 4.82 -8.07 0.42
CA MET A 39 5.23 -7.53 1.72
C MET A 39 4.44 -8.16 2.89
N MET A 40 3.14 -8.43 2.71
CA MET A 40 2.29 -9.03 3.75
C MET A 40 2.57 -10.52 3.96
N GLN A 41 3.03 -11.23 2.92
CA GLN A 41 3.39 -12.64 3.02
C GLN A 41 4.74 -12.86 3.72
N ASP A 42 5.62 -11.85 3.71
CA ASP A 42 6.92 -11.91 4.38
C ASP A 42 6.79 -11.62 5.89
N LYS A 43 6.81 -12.70 6.69
CA LYS A 43 6.71 -12.64 8.15
C LYS A 43 7.94 -12.01 8.82
N ASP A 44 9.07 -11.92 8.13
CA ASP A 44 10.29 -11.32 8.67
C ASP A 44 10.26 -9.78 8.59
N ILE A 45 9.28 -9.21 7.88
CA ILE A 45 9.15 -7.76 7.69
C ILE A 45 8.27 -7.14 8.78
N GLN A 46 8.84 -6.18 9.50
CA GLN A 46 8.07 -5.25 10.33
C GLN A 46 7.38 -4.22 9.43
N MET A 47 6.08 -4.37 9.19
CA MET A 47 5.34 -3.47 8.31
C MET A 47 5.09 -2.11 8.97
N SER A 48 4.84 -1.11 8.13
CA SER A 48 4.41 0.23 8.56
C SER A 48 3.21 0.69 7.74
N GLY A 49 2.51 1.73 8.18
CA GLY A 49 1.35 2.26 7.44
C GLY A 49 1.72 3.00 6.14
N ARG A 50 2.99 3.39 5.96
CA ARG A 50 3.47 4.16 4.78
C ARG A 50 3.21 3.48 3.43
N PRO A 51 3.59 2.21 3.20
CA PRO A 51 3.34 1.52 1.93
C PRO A 51 1.84 1.45 1.61
N PHE A 52 0.98 1.21 2.60
CA PHE A 52 -0.47 1.20 2.40
C PHE A 52 -1.03 2.57 2.03
N THR A 53 -0.60 3.64 2.71
CA THR A 53 -0.99 5.01 2.33
C THR A 53 -0.53 5.35 0.92
N ALA A 54 0.69 4.95 0.53
CA ALA A 54 1.19 5.16 -0.83
C ALA A 54 0.37 4.38 -1.87
N ALA A 55 -0.11 3.19 -1.54
CA ALA A 55 -1.00 2.43 -2.40
C ALA A 55 -2.37 3.09 -2.60
N LEU A 56 -2.96 3.62 -1.53
CA LEU A 56 -4.20 4.40 -1.63
C LEU A 56 -4.03 5.62 -2.55
N LEU A 57 -2.88 6.31 -2.48
CA LEU A 57 -2.58 7.39 -3.40
C LEU A 57 -2.53 6.93 -4.86
N VAL A 58 -2.02 5.73 -5.13
CA VAL A 58 -2.03 5.14 -6.49
C VAL A 58 -3.47 4.91 -6.94
N TYR A 59 -4.29 4.27 -6.10
CA TYR A 59 -5.70 3.99 -6.41
C TYR A 59 -6.52 5.28 -6.61
N SER A 60 -6.26 6.33 -5.83
CA SER A 60 -6.97 7.61 -5.95
C SER A 60 -6.71 8.31 -7.29
N ARG A 61 -5.52 8.10 -7.87
CA ARG A 61 -5.05 8.76 -9.10
C ARG A 61 -5.18 7.90 -10.34
N SER A 62 -5.46 6.61 -10.18
CA SER A 62 -5.65 5.70 -11.30
C SER A 62 -7.07 5.77 -11.84
N LYS A 63 -7.27 5.18 -13.03
CA LYS A 63 -8.58 5.14 -13.71
C LYS A 63 -9.35 3.83 -13.48
N ILE A 64 -8.93 3.03 -12.49
CA ILE A 64 -9.54 1.72 -12.26
C ILE A 64 -10.96 1.87 -11.74
N GLU A 65 -11.85 1.01 -12.23
CA GLU A 65 -13.17 0.87 -11.64
C GLU A 65 -13.07 0.25 -10.25
N GLY A 66 -13.95 0.67 -9.33
CA GLY A 66 -13.96 0.13 -7.97
C GLY A 66 -12.81 0.60 -7.07
N LYS A 67 -12.10 1.69 -7.40
CA LYS A 67 -11.04 2.28 -6.54
C LYS A 67 -11.50 2.50 -5.08
N ALA A 68 -12.74 2.91 -4.86
CA ALA A 68 -13.32 3.07 -3.52
C ALA A 68 -13.40 1.74 -2.73
N VAL A 69 -13.74 0.64 -3.41
CA VAL A 69 -13.79 -0.70 -2.81
C VAL A 69 -12.40 -1.17 -2.44
N GLN A 70 -11.42 -0.96 -3.33
CA GLN A 70 -10.02 -1.26 -3.05
C GLN A 70 -9.50 -0.47 -1.85
N ALA A 71 -9.79 0.84 -1.80
CA ALA A 71 -9.40 1.68 -0.69
C ALA A 71 -9.98 1.20 0.66
N LEU A 72 -11.27 0.83 0.68
CA LEU A 72 -11.91 0.28 1.88
C LEU A 72 -11.27 -1.05 2.31
N ASN A 73 -10.97 -1.94 1.35
CA ASN A 73 -10.32 -3.21 1.64
C ASN A 73 -8.92 -3.00 2.22
N THR A 74 -8.13 -2.09 1.66
CA THR A 74 -6.82 -1.71 2.20
C THR A 74 -6.93 -1.17 3.62
N LEU A 75 -7.90 -0.28 3.91
CA LEU A 75 -8.12 0.22 5.27
C LEU A 75 -8.49 -0.89 6.27
N LYS A 76 -9.32 -1.85 5.85
CA LYS A 76 -9.67 -3.02 6.68
C LYS A 76 -8.45 -3.89 6.94
N GLN A 77 -7.64 -4.17 5.92
CA GLN A 77 -6.39 -4.91 6.04
C GLN A 77 -5.43 -4.24 7.02
N MET A 78 -5.27 -2.92 6.94
CA MET A 78 -4.40 -2.17 7.87
C MET A 78 -4.85 -2.33 9.33
N LYS A 79 -6.17 -2.31 9.60
CA LYS A 79 -6.72 -2.50 10.95
C LYS A 79 -6.54 -3.93 11.46
N GLU A 80 -6.71 -4.91 10.58
CA GLU A 80 -6.49 -6.32 10.90
C GLU A 80 -5.02 -6.61 11.21
N ILE A 81 -4.10 -6.11 10.40
CA ILE A 81 -2.66 -6.25 10.65
C ILE A 81 -2.26 -5.56 11.96
N ALA A 82 -2.87 -4.40 12.26
CA ALA A 82 -2.63 -3.72 13.53
C ALA A 82 -3.14 -4.51 14.74
N SER A 83 -4.28 -5.19 14.65
CA SER A 83 -4.81 -6.03 15.73
C SER A 83 -3.98 -7.29 15.97
N GLN A 84 -3.29 -7.78 14.93
CA GLN A 84 -2.38 -8.93 14.99
C GLN A 84 -0.99 -8.61 15.59
N GLY A 85 -0.81 -7.42 16.16
CA GLY A 85 0.42 -7.04 16.86
C GLY A 85 1.38 -6.16 16.06
N GLN A 86 0.94 -5.58 14.93
CA GLN A 86 1.72 -4.60 14.17
C GLN A 86 1.10 -3.19 14.23
N PRO A 87 1.13 -2.50 15.40
CA PRO A 87 0.45 -1.22 15.59
C PRO A 87 0.96 -0.09 14.68
N LEU A 88 2.18 -0.22 14.13
CA LEU A 88 2.76 0.74 13.19
C LEU A 88 2.03 0.80 11.84
N VAL A 89 1.15 -0.17 11.55
CA VAL A 89 0.33 -0.24 10.33
C VAL A 89 -0.98 0.52 10.47
N LEU A 90 -1.31 1.04 11.66
CA LEU A 90 -2.58 1.71 11.92
C LEU A 90 -2.82 2.89 10.94
N PRO A 91 -4.02 2.99 10.33
CA PRO A 91 -4.36 4.13 9.47
C PRO A 91 -4.24 5.46 10.21
N ASN A 92 -3.62 6.44 9.56
CA ASN A 92 -3.50 7.80 10.07
C ASN A 92 -4.36 8.77 9.23
N ILE A 93 -4.31 10.07 9.58
CA ILE A 93 -5.06 11.12 8.88
C ILE A 93 -4.77 11.12 7.37
N GLN A 94 -3.52 10.92 6.96
CA GLN A 94 -3.13 10.87 5.55
C GLN A 94 -3.71 9.63 4.86
N THR A 95 -3.75 8.49 5.53
CA THR A 95 -4.37 7.25 5.03
C THR A 95 -5.86 7.48 4.75
N TYR A 96 -6.59 8.07 5.68
CA TYR A 96 -8.02 8.35 5.51
C TYR A 96 -8.29 9.37 4.40
N HIS A 97 -7.48 10.43 4.30
CA HIS A 97 -7.60 11.41 3.23
C HIS A 97 -7.42 10.77 1.85
N ALA A 98 -6.37 9.96 1.67
CA ALA A 98 -6.14 9.24 0.41
C ALA A 98 -7.27 8.25 0.05
N ALA A 99 -7.87 7.61 1.06
CA ALA A 99 -9.02 6.74 0.84
C ALA A 99 -10.27 7.52 0.41
N LEU A 100 -10.49 8.72 0.95
CA LEU A 100 -11.59 9.59 0.52
C LEU A 100 -11.41 10.08 -0.92
N ASP A 101 -10.17 10.37 -1.35
CA ASP A 101 -9.86 10.71 -2.75
C ASP A 101 -10.18 9.55 -3.72
N CYS A 102 -10.21 8.30 -3.24
CA CYS A 102 -10.65 7.17 -4.04
C CYS A 102 -12.17 7.13 -4.25
N CYS A 103 -12.95 7.84 -3.43
CA CYS A 103 -14.41 7.90 -3.53
C CYS A 103 -14.91 9.09 -4.37
N ALA A 104 -14.04 10.08 -4.62
CA ALA A 104 -14.31 11.25 -5.45
C ALA A 104 -14.22 10.91 -6.95
#